data_AF-A0A534WNZ7-F1
#
_entry.id   AF-A0A534WNZ7-F1
#
_cell.length_a   1.000
_cell.length_b   1.000
_cell.length_c   1.000
_cell.angle_alpha   90.00
_cell.angle_beta   90.00
_cell.angle_gamma   90.00
#
_symmetry.space_group_name_H-M   'P 1'
#
loop_
_entity.id
_entity.type
_entity.pdbx_description
1 polymer ?
#
loop_
_entity_poly.entity_id
_entity_poly.type
_entity_poly.pdbx_seq_one_letter_code
_entity_poly.pdbx_strand_id
1 'polypeptide(L)' 'MRLAALIPARYAAQRLPGKPLADICGAPMVVRVAERARRAAG' A
#
# COMPACT_ATOMS: atom_id res chain seq x y z
N MET A 1 -3.44 5.44 24.31
CA MET A 1 -3.04 6.20 23.09
C MET A 1 -3.54 5.43 21.87
N ARG A 2 -3.93 6.12 20.79
CA ARG A 2 -4.43 5.48 19.56
C ARG A 2 -3.44 5.77 18.42
N LEU A 3 -2.92 4.72 17.79
CA LEU A 3 -1.97 4.80 16.69
C LEU A 3 -2.69 4.54 15.36
N ALA A 4 -2.29 5.25 14.31
CA ALA A 4 -2.82 5.08 12.96
C ALA A 4 -1.65 5.04 11.95
N ALA A 5 -1.70 4.09 11.02
CA ALA A 5 -0.77 4.01 9.91
C ALA A 5 -1.36 4.71 8.67
N LEU A 6 -0.59 5.59 8.04
CA LEU A 6 -0.96 6.24 6.78
C LEU A 6 -0.13 5.67 5.63
N ILE A 7 -0.81 5.16 4.60
CA ILE A 7 -0.19 4.60 3.39
C ILE A 7 -0.48 5.54 2.22
N PRO A 8 0.50 6.32 1.73
CA PRO A 8 0.30 7.20 0.58
C PRO A 8 0.20 6.38 -0.71
N ALA A 9 -0.87 6.62 -1.47
CA ALA A 9 -1.16 5.89 -2.70
C ALA A 9 -1.61 6.85 -3.81
N ARG A 10 -0.65 7.39 -4.58
CA ARG A 10 -0.94 8.26 -5.73
C ARG A 10 -1.04 7.46 -7.03
N TYR A 11 -2.16 7.58 -7.73
CA TYR A 11 -2.36 6.91 -9.03
C TYR A 11 -1.42 7.42 -10.13
N ALA A 12 -1.18 8.73 -10.19
CA ALA A 12 -0.29 9.41 -11.14
C ALA A 12 1.21 9.25 -10.79
N ALA A 13 1.68 8.02 -10.60
CA ALA A 13 3.10 7.72 -10.46
C ALA A 13 3.78 7.71 -11.84
N GLN A 14 4.95 8.37 -11.96
CA GLN A 14 5.64 8.52 -13.25
C GLN A 14 6.45 7.28 -13.66
N ARG A 15 7.21 6.67 -12.73
CA ARG A 15 8.07 5.50 -13.03
C ARG A 15 7.29 4.20 -13.21
N LEU A 16 6.15 4.08 -12.53
CA LEU A 16 5.26 2.92 -12.63
C LEU A 16 3.82 3.46 -12.65
N PRO A 17 3.25 3.69 -13.83
CA PRO A 17 1.88 4.18 -13.96
C PRO A 17 0.88 3.28 -13.23
N GLY A 18 -0.08 3.87 -12.52
CA GLY A 18 -1.08 3.09 -11.76
C GLY A 18 -0.51 2.30 -10.58
N LYS A 19 0.72 2.61 -10.13
CA LYS A 19 1.47 1.89 -9.08
C LYS A 19 0.63 1.33 -7.93
N PRO A 20 -0.29 2.10 -7.28
CA PRO A 20 -1.05 1.56 -6.15
C PRO A 20 -1.93 0.35 -6.49
N LEU A 21 -2.45 0.30 -7.72
CA LEU A 21 -3.33 -0.75 -8.22
C LEU A 21 -2.60 -1.78 -9.08
N ALA A 22 -1.28 -1.62 -9.30
CA ALA A 22 -0.48 -2.58 -10.01
C ALA A 22 -0.58 -3.95 -9.32
N ASP A 23 -0.88 -4.99 -10.10
CA ASP A 23 -0.95 -6.35 -9.59
C ASP A 23 0.46 -6.83 -9.22
N ILE A 24 0.58 -7.37 -8.02
CA ILE A 24 1.79 -8.02 -7.54
C ILE A 24 1.38 -9.36 -6.95
N CYS A 25 1.59 -10.41 -7.73
CA CYS A 25 1.27 -11.79 -7.39
C CYS A 25 -0.21 -11.97 -7.01
N GLY A 26 -1.14 -11.46 -7.83
CA GLY A 26 -2.59 -11.64 -7.64
C GLY A 26 -3.22 -10.72 -6.59
N ALA A 27 -2.53 -9.67 -6.16
CA ALA A 27 -3.07 -8.64 -5.29
C ALA A 27 -2.52 -7.24 -5.64
N PRO A 28 -3.34 -6.18 -5.55
CA PRO A 28 -2.86 -4.81 -5.75
C PRO A 28 -1.75 -4.43 -4.76
N MET A 29 -0.75 -3.67 -5.23
CA MET A 29 0.37 -3.21 -4.41
C MET A 29 -0.07 -2.60 -3.07
N VAL A 30 -1.08 -1.72 -3.07
CA VAL A 30 -1.54 -1.04 -1.85
C VAL A 30 -2.12 -2.01 -0.81
N VAL A 31 -2.81 -3.06 -1.24
CA VAL A 31 -3.35 -4.11 -0.36
C VAL A 31 -2.21 -4.86 0.32
N ARG A 32 -1.14 -5.16 -0.40
CA ARG A 32 0.04 -5.83 0.18
C ARG A 32 0.72 -4.95 1.24
N VAL A 33 0.79 -3.64 1.05
CA VAL A 33 1.33 -2.71 2.07
C VAL A 33 0.41 -2.64 3.29
N ALA A 34 -0.90 -2.56 3.09
CA ALA A 34 -1.87 -2.57 4.19
C ALA A 34 -1.79 -3.85 5.03
N GLU A 35 -1.69 -5.02 4.39
CA GLU A 35 -1.50 -6.30 5.07
C GLU A 35 -0.20 -6.37 5.87
N ARG A 36 0.89 -5.77 5.36
CA ARG A 36 2.15 -5.68 6.12
C ARG A 36 2.03 -4.72 7.30
N ALA A 37 1.41 -3.55 7.11
CA ALA A 37 1.19 -2.57 8.18
C ALA A 37 0.32 -3.16 9.31
N ARG A 38 -0.69 -3.97 8.96
CA ARG A 38 -1.54 -4.67 9.94
C ARG A 38 -0.77 -5.65 10.84
N ARG A 39 0.37 -6.18 10.38
CA ARG A 39 1.22 -7.11 11.13
C ARG A 39 2.24 -6.40 12.03
N ALA A 40 2.40 -5.09 11.90
CA ALA A 40 3.29 -4.34 12.77
C ALA A 40 2.70 -4.24 14.19
N ALA A 41 3.51 -4.52 15.20
CA ALA A 41 3.17 -4.18 16.59
C ALA A 41 3.46 -2.69 16.82
N GLY A 42 2.49 -1.98 17.41
CA GLY A 42 2.59 -0.56 17.77
C GLY A 42 3.04 -0.33 19.19
#